data_AF-Q1LQI1-F1
#
_entry.id   AF-Q1LQI1-F1
#
_cell.length_a   1.000
_cell.length_b   1.000
_cell.length_c   1.000
_cell.angle_alpha   90.00
_cell.angle_beta   90.00
_cell.angle_gamma   90.00
#
_symmetry.space_group_name_H-M   'P 1'
#
loop_
_entity.id
_entity.type
_entity.pdbx_description
1 polymer ?
#
loop_
_entity_poly.entity_id
_entity_poly.type
_entity_poly.pdbx_seq_one_letter_code
_entity_poly.pdbx_strand_id
1 'polypeptide(L)'
;MPTMTERFAEAEKIEDRTARWTAQAEIALNTGDMYLVGLVLFKAIQEFGPEAFAAHSGEPLARLQRLWMPGVLTSPDQAERLYTHLGVTVGVEPFHAARLAGMPLDGASMH
;
A
#
# COMPACT_ATOMS: atom_id res chain seq x y z
N MET A 1 1.52 20.89 7.95
CA MET A 1 1.39 19.43 7.82
C MET A 1 2.70 18.89 7.28
N PRO A 2 3.25 17.80 7.81
CA PRO A 2 4.46 17.17 7.27
C PRO A 2 4.22 16.70 5.83
N THR A 3 5.26 16.75 5.02
CA THR A 3 5.26 16.23 3.64
C THR A 3 5.15 14.70 3.63
N MET A 4 4.75 14.11 2.50
CA MET A 4 4.70 12.66 2.34
C MET A 4 6.07 12.01 2.60
N THR A 5 7.14 12.61 2.09
CA THR A 5 8.52 12.14 2.30
C THR A 5 8.89 12.15 3.78
N GLU A 6 8.55 13.21 4.51
CA GLU A 6 8.79 13.29 5.96
C GLU A 6 8.00 12.21 6.72
N ARG A 7 6.73 11.97 6.34
CA ARG A 7 5.92 10.92 6.96
C ARG A 7 6.55 9.53 6.78
N PHE A 8 7.04 9.21 5.59
CA PHE A 8 7.75 7.94 5.36
C PHE A 8 9.07 7.87 6.15
N ALA A 9 9.84 8.95 6.19
CA ALA A 9 11.08 9.01 6.95
C ALA A 9 10.85 8.81 8.46
N GLU A 10 9.77 9.35 9.03
CA GLU A 10 9.40 9.09 10.42
C GLU A 10 8.96 7.65 10.64
N ALA A 11 8.16 7.07 9.72
CA ALA A 11 7.75 5.68 9.81
C ALA A 11 8.94 4.71 9.75
N GLU A 12 9.96 5.01 8.95
CA GLU A 12 11.19 4.20 8.85
C GLU A 12 11.99 4.10 10.15
N LYS A 13 11.84 5.07 11.06
CA LYS A 13 12.52 5.06 12.38
C LYS A 13 11.89 4.11 13.38
N ILE A 14 10.70 3.57 13.09
CA ILE A 14 10.00 2.64 13.99
C ILE A 14 10.76 1.30 14.00
N GLU A 15 11.24 0.89 15.19
CA GLU A 15 12.00 -0.35 15.38
C GLU A 15 11.15 -1.62 15.20
N ASP A 16 9.91 -1.59 15.71
CA ASP A 16 9.00 -2.72 15.53
C ASP A 16 8.59 -2.84 14.06
N ARG A 17 8.92 -3.98 13.46
CA ARG A 17 8.70 -4.24 12.03
C ARG A 17 7.22 -4.10 11.64
N THR A 18 6.32 -4.65 12.44
CA THR A 18 4.90 -4.65 12.13
C THR A 18 4.33 -3.24 12.24
N ALA A 19 4.69 -2.49 13.28
CA ALA A 19 4.30 -1.10 13.46
C ALA A 19 4.87 -0.20 12.34
N ARG A 20 6.12 -0.41 11.94
CA ARG A 20 6.74 0.29 10.81
C ARG A 20 5.97 0.06 9.51
N TRP A 21 5.68 -1.18 9.16
CA TRP A 21 4.95 -1.49 7.93
C TRP A 21 3.49 -1.05 7.99
N THR A 22 2.87 -1.07 9.17
CA THR A 22 1.53 -0.49 9.37
C THR A 22 1.54 1.01 9.08
N ALA A 23 2.47 1.75 9.67
CA ALA A 23 2.59 3.19 9.43
C ALA A 23 2.86 3.52 7.94
N GLN A 24 3.75 2.78 7.28
CA GLN A 24 4.03 2.99 5.86
C GLN A 24 2.83 2.63 4.96
N ALA A 25 2.11 1.55 5.27
CA ALA A 25 0.91 1.15 4.55
C ALA A 25 -0.20 2.20 4.68
N GLU A 26 -0.42 2.73 5.89
CA GLU A 26 -1.38 3.82 6.12
C GLU A 26 -1.00 5.09 5.34
N ILE A 27 0.28 5.47 5.31
CA ILE A 27 0.75 6.62 4.52
C ILE A 27 0.44 6.41 3.04
N ALA A 28 0.74 5.22 2.49
CA ALA A 28 0.47 4.90 1.10
C ALA A 28 -1.03 4.90 0.78
N LEU A 29 -1.86 4.27 1.61
CA LEU A 29 -3.32 4.22 1.42
C LEU A 29 -3.92 5.63 1.43
N ASN A 30 -3.45 6.50 2.32
CA ASN A 30 -3.89 7.90 2.39
C ASN A 30 -3.59 8.74 1.14
N THR A 31 -2.87 8.21 0.15
CA THR A 31 -2.64 8.91 -1.13
C THR A 31 -3.71 8.61 -2.18
N GLY A 32 -4.47 7.51 -2.03
CA GLY A 32 -5.35 7.03 -3.09
C GLY A 32 -4.61 6.50 -4.33
N ASP A 33 -3.28 6.33 -4.27
CA ASP A 33 -2.45 5.84 -5.37
C ASP A 33 -2.07 4.36 -5.16
N MET A 34 -2.66 3.48 -5.99
CA MET A 34 -2.37 2.05 -5.96
C MET A 34 -0.93 1.70 -6.30
N TYR A 35 -0.24 2.54 -7.09
CA TYR A 35 1.17 2.31 -7.41
C TYR A 35 2.03 2.43 -6.15
N LEU A 36 1.83 3.48 -5.36
CA LEU A 36 2.54 3.64 -4.09
C LEU A 36 2.20 2.54 -3.09
N VAL A 37 0.93 2.13 -3.01
CA VAL A 37 0.52 0.98 -2.17
C VAL A 37 1.25 -0.30 -2.60
N GLY A 38 1.35 -0.57 -3.91
CA GLY A 38 2.09 -1.71 -4.45
C GLY A 38 3.59 -1.67 -4.15
N LEU A 39 4.21 -0.48 -4.19
CA LEU A 39 5.61 -0.29 -3.81
C LEU A 39 5.88 -0.59 -2.34
N VAL A 40 5.04 -0.11 -1.43
CA VAL A 40 5.19 -0.37 0.01
C VAL A 40 4.99 -1.85 0.30
N LEU A 41 3.95 -2.46 -0.29
CA LEU A 41 3.67 -3.88 -0.14
C LEU A 41 4.85 -4.74 -0.66
N PHE A 42 5.40 -4.39 -1.82
CA PHE A 42 6.57 -5.05 -2.39
C PHE A 42 7.76 -5.03 -1.43
N LYS A 43 8.09 -3.87 -0.85
CA LYS A 43 9.19 -3.74 0.12
C LYS A 43 8.94 -4.57 1.38
N ALA A 44 7.72 -4.55 1.92
CA ALA A 44 7.38 -5.34 3.10
C ALA A 44 7.52 -6.85 2.86
N ILE A 45 7.12 -7.32 1.67
CA ILE A 45 7.30 -8.72 1.24
C ILE A 45 8.78 -9.07 1.05
N GLN A 46 9.60 -8.16 0.52
CA GLN A 46 11.05 -8.39 0.41
C GLN A 46 11.68 -8.60 1.79
N GLU A 47 11.29 -7.79 2.79
CA GLU A 47 11.79 -7.94 4.16
C GLU A 47 11.29 -9.21 4.86
N PHE A 48 10.04 -9.63 4.59
CA PHE A 48 9.51 -10.89 5.10
C PHE A 48 10.23 -12.12 4.52
N GLY A 49 10.68 -12.02 3.26
CA GLY A 49 11.20 -13.13 2.48
C GLY A 49 10.16 -13.57 1.44
N PRO A 50 10.33 -13.24 0.16
CA PRO A 50 9.25 -13.37 -0.84
C PRO A 50 8.82 -14.82 -1.10
N GLU A 51 9.73 -15.79 -0.99
CA GLU A 51 9.40 -17.22 -1.12
C GLU A 51 8.56 -17.72 0.07
N ALA A 52 8.96 -17.36 1.29
CA ALA A 52 8.21 -17.70 2.49
C ALA A 52 6.83 -17.04 2.48
N PHE A 53 6.75 -15.78 2.01
CA PHE A 53 5.48 -15.08 1.86
C PHE A 53 4.59 -15.77 0.83
N ALA A 54 5.11 -16.13 -0.34
CA ALA A 54 4.36 -16.84 -1.38
C ALA A 54 3.77 -18.16 -0.85
N ALA A 55 4.56 -18.92 -0.08
CA ALA A 55 4.09 -20.15 0.56
C ALA A 55 3.01 -19.88 1.63
N HIS A 56 3.13 -18.80 2.39
CA HIS A 56 2.19 -18.43 3.44
C HIS A 56 0.85 -17.89 2.90
N SER A 57 0.89 -17.02 1.89
CA SER A 57 -0.29 -16.34 1.34
C SER A 57 -0.94 -17.10 0.18
N GLY A 58 -0.25 -18.08 -0.41
CA GLY A 58 -0.70 -18.79 -1.61
C GLY A 58 -0.58 -17.98 -2.91
N GLU A 59 0.10 -16.83 -2.88
CA GLU A 59 0.27 -15.97 -4.05
C GLU A 59 1.44 -16.45 -4.94
N PRO A 60 1.32 -16.34 -6.27
CA PRO A 60 2.44 -16.67 -7.16
C PRO A 60 3.63 -15.74 -6.93
N LEU A 61 4.82 -16.31 -6.68
CA LEU A 61 6.06 -15.55 -6.47
C LEU A 61 6.33 -14.53 -7.60
N ALA A 62 6.11 -14.93 -8.85
CA ALA A 62 6.29 -14.06 -10.02
C ALA A 62 5.36 -12.83 -10.02
N ARG A 63 4.16 -12.95 -9.42
CA ARG A 63 3.25 -11.81 -9.23
C ARG A 63 3.75 -10.89 -8.14
N LEU A 64 4.18 -11.45 -7.01
CA LEU A 64 4.70 -10.69 -5.86
C LEU A 64 5.94 -9.86 -6.25
N GLN A 65 6.82 -10.40 -7.08
CA GLN A 65 8.00 -9.71 -7.61
C GLN A 65 7.68 -8.52 -8.54
N ARG A 66 6.42 -8.38 -8.97
CA ARG A 66 5.95 -7.34 -9.89
C ARG A 66 4.95 -6.38 -9.24
N LEU A 67 4.69 -6.49 -7.93
CA LEU A 67 3.73 -5.62 -7.23
C LEU A 67 4.06 -4.14 -7.32
N TRP A 68 5.33 -3.79 -7.53
CA TRP A 68 5.77 -2.42 -7.80
C TRP A 68 5.37 -1.90 -9.19
N MET A 69 4.98 -2.77 -10.12
CA MET A 69 4.60 -2.35 -11.48
C MET A 69 3.15 -1.83 -11.49
N PRO A 70 2.86 -0.75 -12.24
CA PRO A 70 1.50 -0.28 -12.43
C PRO A 70 0.56 -1.38 -12.93
N GLY A 71 -0.65 -1.44 -12.35
CA GLY A 71 -1.72 -2.36 -12.77
C GLY A 71 -1.60 -3.81 -12.26
N VAL A 72 -0.56 -4.18 -11.51
CA VAL A 72 -0.44 -5.52 -10.90
C VAL A 72 -1.26 -5.64 -9.61
N LEU A 73 -1.28 -4.56 -8.82
CA LEU A 73 -2.17 -4.41 -7.67
C LEU A 73 -3.32 -3.50 -8.09
N THR A 74 -4.53 -4.03 -8.12
CA THR A 74 -5.69 -3.37 -8.76
C THR A 74 -6.81 -3.00 -7.80
N SER A 75 -6.81 -3.54 -6.58
CA SER A 75 -7.81 -3.18 -5.57
C SER A 75 -7.18 -2.96 -4.18
N PRO A 76 -7.73 -2.01 -3.39
CA PRO A 76 -7.29 -1.80 -2.02
C PRO A 76 -7.62 -3.00 -1.11
N ASP A 77 -8.72 -3.72 -1.35
CA ASP A 77 -9.04 -4.96 -0.60
C ASP A 77 -7.99 -6.06 -0.84
N GLN A 78 -7.42 -6.12 -2.05
CA GLN A 78 -6.31 -7.02 -2.31
C GLN A 78 -5.06 -6.58 -1.53
N ALA A 79 -4.79 -5.27 -1.45
CA ALA A 79 -3.69 -4.76 -0.65
C ALA A 79 -3.86 -5.10 0.83
N GLU A 80 -5.04 -4.87 1.41
CA GLU A 80 -5.37 -5.17 2.80
C GLU A 80 -5.14 -6.65 3.15
N ARG A 81 -5.60 -7.57 2.29
CA ARG A 81 -5.36 -9.01 2.48
C ARG A 81 -3.88 -9.36 2.49
N LEU A 82 -3.09 -8.76 1.58
CA LEU A 82 -1.64 -9.02 1.52
C LEU A 82 -0.90 -8.42 2.72
N TYR A 83 -1.32 -7.25 3.21
CA TYR A 83 -0.82 -6.70 4.48
C TYR A 83 -1.18 -7.59 5.67
N THR A 84 -2.39 -8.15 5.70
CA THR A 84 -2.83 -9.05 6.78
C THR A 84 -1.94 -10.28 6.89
N HIS A 85 -1.49 -10.85 5.75
CA HIS A 85 -0.50 -11.94 5.73
C HIS A 85 0.89 -11.55 6.28
N LEU A 86 1.21 -10.25 6.32
CA LEU A 86 2.42 -9.71 6.94
C LEU A 86 2.23 -9.40 8.44
N GLY A 87 1.02 -9.63 8.98
CA GLY A 87 0.64 -9.18 10.33
C GLY A 87 0.33 -7.70 10.41
N VAL A 88 0.22 -7.00 9.27
CA VAL A 88 -0.08 -5.57 9.18
C VAL A 88 -1.58 -5.37 9.05
N THR A 89 -2.19 -4.63 9.97
CA THR A 89 -3.62 -4.34 9.98
C THR A 89 -3.84 -2.90 9.53
N VAL A 90 -4.57 -2.71 8.42
CA VAL A 90 -4.88 -1.40 7.84
C VAL A 90 -6.31 -1.38 7.32
N GLY A 91 -6.95 -0.22 7.30
CA GLY A 91 -8.26 -0.03 6.68
C GLY A 91 -8.15 0.54 5.27
N VAL A 92 -9.08 0.18 4.39
CA VAL A 92 -9.14 0.68 3.00
C VAL A 92 -9.95 1.97 2.84
N GLU A 93 -10.78 2.34 3.82
CA GLU A 93 -11.56 3.58 3.81
C GLU A 93 -10.73 4.85 3.52
N PRO A 94 -9.53 5.04 4.11
CA PRO A 94 -8.71 6.21 3.81
C PRO A 94 -8.27 6.28 2.34
N PHE A 95 -8.10 5.14 1.68
CA PHE A 95 -7.77 5.09 0.25
C PHE A 95 -8.93 5.64 -0.59
N HIS A 96 -10.15 5.19 -0.33
CA HIS A 96 -11.33 5.67 -1.06
C HIS A 96 -11.56 7.16 -0.84
N ALA A 97 -11.42 7.63 0.39
CA ALA A 97 -11.55 9.06 0.72
C ALA A 97 -10.50 9.91 -0.03
N ALA A 98 -9.24 9.49 -0.02
CA ALA A 98 -8.16 10.19 -0.73
C ALA A 98 -8.36 10.18 -2.25
N ARG A 99 -8.78 9.03 -2.81
CA ARG A 99 -9.04 8.88 -4.24
C ARG A 99 -10.17 9.80 -4.72
N LEU A 100 -11.24 9.92 -3.93
CA LEU A 100 -12.35 10.83 -4.21
C LEU A 100 -11.91 12.31 -4.12
N ALA A 101 -11.15 12.67 -3.10
CA ALA A 101 -10.62 14.03 -2.96
C ALA A 101 -9.69 14.45 -4.10
N GLY A 102 -8.98 13.49 -4.70
CA GLY A 102 -8.10 13.70 -5.85
C GLY A 102 -8.78 13.64 -7.22
N MET A 103 -10.10 13.36 -7.30
CA MET A 103 -10.82 13.42 -8.57
C MET A 103 -11.03 14.89 -8.98
N PRO A 104 -10.72 15.29 -10.23
CA PRO A 104 -11.06 16.62 -10.70
C PRO A 104 -12.59 16.78 -10.66
N LEU A 105 -13.07 17.88 -10.10
CA LEU A 105 -14.50 18.23 -9.97
C LEU A 105 -15.17 18.58 -11.32
N ASP A 106 -14.47 18.44 -12.45
CA ASP A 106 -14.97 18.81 -13.77
C ASP A 106 -15.92 17.76 -14.37
N GLY A 107 -17.08 17.65 -13.74
CA GLY A 107 -18.33 17.19 -14.33
C GLY A 107 -19.28 18.35 -14.66
N ALA A 108 -18.82 19.60 -14.67
CA ALA A 108 -19.55 20.70 -15.29
C ALA A 108 -19.35 20.64 -16.81
N SER A 109 -19.98 19.65 -17.46
CA SER A 109 -20.27 19.74 -18.88
C SER A 109 -21.16 20.97 -19.08
N MET A 110 -20.57 22.11 -19.45
CA MET A 110 -21.29 23.19 -20.09
C MET A 110 -21.83 22.64 -21.42
N HIS A 111 -23.11 22.30 -21.44
CA HIS A 111 -23.93 22.25 -22.63
C HIS A 111 -24.48 23.65 -22.94
#